data_AF-U7V0Q2-F1
#
_entry.id   AF-U7V0Q2-F1
#
_cell.length_a   1.000
_cell.length_b   1.000
_cell.length_c   1.000
_cell.angle_alpha   90.00
_cell.angle_beta   90.00
_cell.angle_gamma   90.00
#
_symmetry.space_group_name_H-M   'P 1'
#
loop_
_entity.id
_entity.type
_entity.pdbx_description
1 polymer ?
#
loop_
_entity_poly.entity_id
_entity_poly.type
_entity_poly.pdbx_seq_one_letter_code
_entity_poly.pdbx_strand_id
1 'polypeptide(L)'
;MSEELANFLLDIGLNSKESDLSRNEAFKILRIYIGDFDYSEIFKKIIHFVNNVNEDIYLRIEALSILKRALITVDEAEFAMSILKKNENELIASAALQVLTFHRKLPFVKLLLRQLIEDKSAFAEDAQIALGSD
;
A
#
# COMPACT_ATOMS: atom_id res chain seq x y z
N MET A 1 13.64 3.59 12.75
CA MET A 1 13.95 4.76 11.88
C MET A 1 13.41 6.03 12.53
N SER A 2 14.06 7.19 12.38
CA SER A 2 13.47 8.47 12.81
C SER A 2 12.51 9.02 11.75
N GLU A 3 11.58 9.89 12.15
CA GLU A 3 10.67 10.56 11.22
C GLU A 3 11.41 11.38 10.16
N GLU A 4 12.50 12.06 10.55
CA GLU A 4 13.35 12.83 9.64
C GLU A 4 13.97 11.94 8.55
N LEU A 5 14.52 10.78 8.93
CA LEU A 5 15.11 9.84 7.97
C LEU A 5 14.03 9.24 7.06
N ALA A 6 12.85 8.97 7.59
CA ALA A 6 11.74 8.46 6.79
C ALA A 6 11.26 9.47 5.74
N ASN A 7 11.14 10.75 6.12
CA ASN A 7 10.79 11.82 5.18
C ASN A 7 11.90 12.05 4.14
N PHE A 8 13.17 12.00 4.53
CA PHE A 8 14.28 12.09 3.59
C PHE A 8 14.23 10.99 2.52
N LEU A 9 14.01 9.73 2.93
CA LEU A 9 13.87 8.61 2.00
C LEU A 9 12.61 8.74 1.13
N LEU A 10 11.51 9.21 1.72
CA LEU A 10 10.29 9.48 0.97
C LEU A 10 10.53 10.53 -0.12
N ASP A 11 11.23 11.62 0.21
CA ASP A 11 11.54 12.68 -0.75
C ASP A 11 12.39 12.17 -1.92
N ILE A 12 13.36 11.27 -1.67
CA ILE A 12 14.10 10.57 -2.74
C ILE A 12 13.14 9.74 -3.61
N GLY A 13 12.28 8.91 -2.99
CA GLY A 13 11.34 8.05 -3.71
C GLY A 13 10.37 8.81 -4.62
N LEU A 14 9.88 9.95 -4.13
CA LEU A 14 8.91 10.80 -4.83
C LEU A 14 9.54 11.71 -5.88
N ASN A 15 10.85 11.96 -5.85
CA ASN A 15 11.50 12.89 -6.75
C ASN A 15 11.71 12.28 -8.15
N SER A 16 10.95 12.76 -9.13
CA SER A 16 11.04 12.32 -10.53
C SER A 16 12.36 12.68 -11.24
N LYS A 17 13.24 13.46 -10.60
CA LYS A 17 14.59 13.74 -11.10
C LYS A 17 15.61 12.68 -10.67
N GLU A 18 15.28 11.85 -9.69
CA GLU A 18 16.11 10.72 -9.27
C GLU A 18 15.98 9.56 -10.24
N SER A 19 17.00 8.70 -10.29
CA SER A 19 16.90 7.44 -11.03
C SER A 19 15.86 6.51 -10.42
N ASP A 20 15.14 5.75 -11.23
CA ASP A 20 14.16 4.77 -10.74
C ASP A 20 14.79 3.74 -9.79
N LEU A 21 16.06 3.40 -9.98
CA LEU A 21 16.80 2.52 -9.07
C LEU A 21 16.96 3.15 -7.68
N SER A 22 17.29 4.44 -7.60
CA SER A 22 17.41 5.15 -6.31
C SER A 22 16.06 5.34 -5.64
N ARG A 23 15.02 5.67 -6.43
CA ARG A 23 13.64 5.81 -5.96
C ARG A 23 13.11 4.49 -5.39
N ASN A 24 13.34 3.41 -6.12
CA ASN A 24 12.94 2.06 -5.71
C ASN A 24 13.66 1.62 -4.42
N GLU A 25 14.96 1.88 -4.32
CA GLU A 25 15.72 1.55 -3.10
C GLU A 25 15.26 2.38 -1.90
N ALA A 26 14.96 3.66 -2.09
CA ALA A 26 14.43 4.51 -1.03
C ALA A 26 13.07 3.99 -0.51
N PHE A 27 12.17 3.60 -1.40
CA PHE A 27 10.90 2.97 -0.99
C PHE A 27 11.12 1.62 -0.30
N LYS A 28 12.07 0.78 -0.77
CA LYS A 28 12.40 -0.49 -0.09
C LYS A 28 12.93 -0.27 1.31
N ILE A 29 13.80 0.72 1.52
CA ILE A 29 14.34 1.06 2.85
C ILE A 29 13.19 1.54 3.75
N LEU A 30 12.36 2.47 3.26
CA LEU A 30 11.21 2.99 4.01
C LEU A 30 10.18 1.90 4.34
N ARG A 31 10.02 0.92 3.43
CA ARG A 31 9.24 -0.28 3.67
C ARG A 31 9.89 -1.10 4.79
N ILE A 32 11.17 -1.47 4.69
CA ILE A 32 11.80 -2.45 5.60
C ILE A 32 11.99 -1.91 7.03
N TYR A 33 12.45 -0.67 7.17
CA TYR A 33 12.91 -0.12 8.44
C TYR A 33 11.85 0.76 9.11
N ILE A 34 11.13 0.18 10.07
CA ILE A 34 10.02 0.83 10.78
C ILE A 34 10.56 1.78 11.87
N GLY A 35 9.90 2.93 12.04
CA GLY A 35 10.12 3.86 13.14
C GLY A 35 8.90 3.96 14.05
N ASP A 36 9.10 4.55 15.23
CA ASP A 36 8.02 4.85 16.18
C ASP A 36 7.66 6.33 16.05
N PHE A 37 6.84 6.64 15.04
CA PHE A 37 6.34 7.99 14.74
C PHE A 37 5.05 7.88 13.93
N ASP A 38 4.34 9.01 13.75
CA ASP A 38 3.10 9.06 12.99
C ASP A 38 3.35 9.00 11.47
N TYR A 39 2.80 7.99 10.80
CA TYR A 39 2.94 7.79 9.35
C TYR A 39 1.86 8.51 8.52
N SER A 40 0.92 9.22 9.13
CA SER A 40 -0.25 9.80 8.45
C SER A 40 0.11 10.67 7.24
N GLU A 41 1.07 11.59 7.38
CA GLU A 41 1.49 12.46 6.27
C GLU A 41 2.28 11.70 5.19
N ILE A 42 3.07 10.69 5.59
CA ILE A 42 3.76 9.80 4.65
C ILE A 42 2.73 9.04 3.80
N PHE A 43 1.71 8.47 4.44
CA PHE A 43 0.67 7.70 3.75
C PHE A 43 -0.13 8.55 2.77
N LYS A 44 -0.47 9.80 3.11
CA LYS A 44 -1.10 10.75 2.16
C LYS A 44 -0.25 10.96 0.91
N LYS A 45 1.05 11.21 1.08
CA LYS A 45 1.98 11.38 -0.05
C LYS A 45 2.10 10.10 -0.90
N ILE A 46 2.15 8.93 -0.25
CA ILE A 46 2.18 7.63 -0.93
C ILE A 46 0.90 7.39 -1.73
N ILE A 47 -0.28 7.64 -1.17
CA ILE A 47 -1.56 7.51 -1.88
C ILE A 47 -1.59 8.42 -3.11
N HIS A 48 -1.15 9.67 -2.96
CA HIS A 48 -1.07 10.60 -4.07
C HIS A 48 -0.14 10.09 -5.18
N PHE A 49 1.05 9.61 -4.81
CA PHE A 49 2.02 9.04 -5.73
C PHE A 49 1.48 7.80 -6.48
N VAL A 50 0.89 6.85 -5.75
CA VAL A 50 0.34 5.61 -6.32
C VAL A 50 -0.83 5.88 -7.26
N ASN A 51 -1.59 6.97 -7.06
CA ASN A 51 -2.64 7.40 -7.97
C ASN A 51 -2.13 8.02 -9.29
N ASN A 52 -0.86 8.39 -9.39
CA ASN A 52 -0.31 8.90 -10.64
C ASN A 52 -0.07 7.73 -11.62
N VAL A 53 -1.03 7.51 -12.52
CA VAL A 53 -0.97 6.42 -13.52
C VAL A 53 0.17 6.54 -14.53
N ASN A 54 0.82 7.71 -14.63
CA ASN A 54 1.98 7.93 -15.49
C ASN A 54 3.31 7.50 -14.83
N GLU A 55 3.33 7.24 -13.52
CA GLU A 55 4.50 6.70 -12.85
C GLU A 55 4.73 5.24 -13.20
N ASP A 56 5.99 4.82 -13.12
CA ASP A 56 6.37 3.43 -13.31
C ASP A 56 5.59 2.51 -12.34
N ILE A 57 5.05 1.42 -12.89
CA ILE A 57 4.18 0.51 -12.15
C ILE A 57 4.90 -0.15 -10.98
N TYR A 58 6.20 -0.45 -11.11
CA TYR A 58 6.98 -1.07 -10.04
C TYR A 58 7.28 -0.07 -8.92
N LEU A 59 7.48 1.21 -9.25
CA LEU A 59 7.57 2.27 -8.23
C LEU A 59 6.24 2.44 -7.49
N ARG A 60 5.11 2.46 -8.21
CA ARG A 60 3.77 2.51 -7.58
C ARG A 60 3.54 1.32 -6.65
N ILE A 61 3.92 0.11 -7.05
CA ILE A 61 3.80 -1.11 -6.23
C ILE A 61 4.67 -1.04 -4.98
N GLU A 62 5.92 -0.59 -5.12
CA GLU A 62 6.86 -0.51 -4.00
C GLU A 62 6.41 0.58 -3.00
N ALA A 63 5.95 1.73 -3.49
CA ALA A 63 5.37 2.79 -2.69
C ALA A 63 4.11 2.30 -1.93
N LEU A 64 3.16 1.66 -2.62
CA LEU A 64 1.95 1.11 -2.02
C LEU A 64 2.26 0.10 -0.91
N SER A 65 3.33 -0.68 -1.06
CA SER A 65 3.75 -1.67 -0.08
C SER A 65 4.20 -1.08 1.27
N ILE A 66 4.47 0.23 1.33
CA ILE A 66 4.79 0.94 2.58
C ILE A 66 3.57 0.99 3.52
N LEU A 67 2.33 0.98 2.99
CA LEU A 67 1.12 0.98 3.82
C LEU A 67 1.01 -0.26 4.73
N LYS A 68 1.76 -1.33 4.46
CA LYS A 68 1.84 -2.51 5.35
C LYS A 68 2.60 -2.24 6.65
N ARG A 69 3.23 -1.08 6.83
CA ARG A 69 4.27 -0.89 7.86
C ARG A 69 3.84 -0.20 9.14
N ALA A 70 2.73 0.54 9.10
CA ALA A 70 2.11 1.10 10.29
C ALA A 70 0.61 0.82 10.28
N LEU A 71 -0.05 1.10 11.39
CA LEU A 71 -1.51 1.04 11.45
C LEU A 71 -2.09 1.97 10.39
N ILE A 72 -2.90 1.39 9.52
CA ILE A 72 -3.66 2.14 8.53
C ILE A 72 -4.99 2.59 9.12
N THR A 73 -5.58 3.65 8.56
CA THR A 73 -6.94 4.07 8.84
C THR A 73 -7.91 3.52 7.79
N VAL A 74 -9.17 3.93 7.87
CA VAL A 74 -10.18 3.61 6.85
C VAL A 74 -9.77 4.18 5.49
N ASP A 75 -9.13 5.36 5.45
CA ASP A 75 -8.80 6.04 4.19
C ASP A 75 -7.78 5.24 3.35
N GLU A 76 -6.71 4.76 3.98
CA GLU A 76 -5.72 3.91 3.28
C GLU A 76 -6.32 2.57 2.85
N ALA A 77 -7.23 2.00 3.64
CA ALA A 77 -7.88 0.73 3.33
C ALA A 77 -8.86 0.88 2.15
N GLU A 78 -9.69 1.93 2.15
CA GLU A 78 -10.57 2.27 1.04
C GLU A 78 -9.78 2.61 -0.22
N PHE A 79 -8.62 3.26 -0.07
CA PHE A 79 -7.73 3.48 -1.19
C PHE A 79 -7.25 2.17 -1.81
N ALA A 80 -6.76 1.22 -1.00
CA ALA A 80 -6.37 -0.10 -1.48
C ALA A 80 -7.55 -0.83 -2.16
N MET A 81 -8.75 -0.77 -1.57
CA MET A 81 -9.97 -1.32 -2.16
C MET A 81 -10.31 -0.68 -3.51
N SER A 82 -10.09 0.64 -3.66
CA SER A 82 -10.32 1.35 -4.91
C SER A 82 -9.41 0.85 -6.04
N ILE A 83 -8.14 0.50 -5.74
CA ILE A 83 -7.21 -0.09 -6.72
C ILE A 83 -7.75 -1.43 -7.22
N LEU A 84 -8.24 -2.29 -6.31
CA LEU A 84 -8.83 -3.58 -6.67
C LEU A 84 -10.05 -3.42 -7.58
N LYS A 85 -10.89 -2.42 -7.32
CA LYS A 85 -12.10 -2.14 -8.11
C LYS A 85 -11.81 -1.57 -9.50
N LYS A 86 -10.74 -0.78 -9.65
CA LYS A 86 -10.38 -0.18 -10.95
C LYS A 86 -9.85 -1.20 -11.96
N ASN A 87 -9.37 -2.36 -11.51
CA ASN A 87 -8.85 -3.43 -12.36
C ASN A 87 -7.81 -2.97 -13.41
N GLU A 88 -6.96 -1.99 -13.05
CA GLU A 88 -6.00 -1.36 -13.97
C GLU A 88 -4.89 -2.33 -14.42
N ASN A 89 -4.30 -3.06 -13.46
CA ASN A 89 -3.19 -3.98 -13.67
C ASN A 89 -3.15 -5.01 -12.54
N GLU A 90 -2.94 -6.29 -12.88
CA GLU A 90 -2.97 -7.39 -11.90
C GLU A 90 -1.88 -7.26 -10.82
N LEU A 91 -0.71 -6.71 -11.15
CA LEU A 91 0.42 -6.59 -10.21
C LEU A 91 0.12 -5.56 -9.11
N ILE A 92 -0.40 -4.39 -9.48
CA ILE A 92 -0.75 -3.36 -8.49
C ILE A 92 -2.01 -3.75 -7.71
N ALA A 93 -2.96 -4.45 -8.34
CA ALA A 93 -4.11 -5.02 -7.63
C ALA A 93 -3.66 -6.06 -6.60
N SER A 94 -2.73 -6.96 -6.95
CA SER A 94 -2.14 -7.90 -6.00
C SER A 94 -1.45 -7.18 -4.83
N ALA A 95 -0.70 -6.11 -5.11
CA ALA A 95 -0.07 -5.31 -4.05
C ALA A 95 -1.11 -4.63 -3.13
N ALA A 96 -2.21 -4.11 -3.67
CA ALA A 96 -3.30 -3.53 -2.90
C ALA A 96 -4.01 -4.57 -2.02
N LEU A 97 -4.26 -5.77 -2.56
CA LEU A 97 -4.80 -6.88 -1.80
C LEU A 97 -3.88 -7.26 -0.64
N GLN A 98 -2.56 -7.30 -0.86
CA GLN A 98 -1.59 -7.55 0.20
C GLN A 98 -1.65 -6.52 1.32
N VAL A 99 -1.96 -5.25 1.03
CA VAL A 99 -2.18 -4.24 2.09
C VAL A 99 -3.36 -4.63 2.97
N LEU A 100 -4.49 -5.00 2.35
CA LEU A 100 -5.69 -5.41 3.09
C LEU A 100 -5.47 -6.72 3.86
N THR A 101 -4.88 -7.75 3.24
CA THR A 101 -4.66 -9.05 3.91
C THR A 101 -3.63 -8.98 5.03
N PHE A 102 -2.65 -8.07 4.93
CA PHE A 102 -1.71 -7.79 6.00
C PHE A 102 -2.44 -7.19 7.23
N HIS A 103 -3.34 -6.24 6.98
CA HIS A 103 -4.12 -5.55 8.02
C HIS A 103 -5.44 -6.24 8.40
N ARG A 104 -5.62 -7.52 8.02
CA ARG A 104 -6.85 -8.31 8.22
C ARG A 104 -7.37 -8.39 9.65
N LYS A 105 -6.57 -8.05 10.66
CA LYS A 105 -6.98 -8.05 12.07
C LYS A 105 -7.84 -6.81 12.41
N LEU A 106 -7.75 -5.73 11.63
CA LEU A 106 -8.55 -4.52 11.80
C LEU A 106 -10.02 -4.76 11.40
N PRO A 107 -11.01 -4.40 12.22
CA PRO A 107 -12.42 -4.67 11.93
C PRO A 107 -12.91 -4.12 10.60
N PHE A 108 -12.55 -2.89 10.25
CA PHE A 108 -12.96 -2.28 8.98
C PHE A 108 -12.32 -2.97 7.77
N VAL A 109 -11.06 -3.43 7.89
CA VAL A 109 -10.41 -4.22 6.84
C VAL A 109 -11.09 -5.58 6.66
N LYS A 110 -11.54 -6.23 7.74
CA LYS A 110 -12.33 -7.46 7.63
C LYS A 110 -13.60 -7.26 6.83
N LEU A 111 -14.28 -6.11 7.00
CA LEU A 111 -15.47 -5.78 6.22
C LEU A 111 -15.15 -5.64 4.73
N LEU A 112 -14.07 -4.94 4.39
CA LEU A 112 -13.62 -4.80 2.99
C LEU A 112 -13.24 -6.15 2.36
N LEU A 113 -12.54 -7.02 3.09
CA LEU A 113 -12.21 -8.36 2.62
C LEU A 113 -13.47 -9.23 2.43
N ARG A 114 -14.47 -9.12 3.32
CA ARG A 114 -15.75 -9.81 3.15
C ARG A 114 -16.51 -9.29 1.92
N GLN A 115 -16.47 -7.99 1.68
CA GLN A 115 -17.07 -7.39 0.49
C GLN A 115 -16.49 -8.00 -0.80
N LEU A 116 -15.16 -8.22 -0.88
CA LEU A 116 -14.55 -8.88 -2.05
C LEU A 116 -15.14 -10.29 -2.30
N ILE A 117 -15.45 -11.03 -1.24
CA ILE A 117 -16.06 -12.36 -1.31
C ILE A 117 -17.50 -12.27 -1.80
N GLU A 118 -18.29 -11.37 -1.21
CA GLU A 118 -19.71 -11.15 -1.54
C GLU A 118 -19.88 -10.66 -2.99
N ASP A 119 -19.02 -9.75 -3.42
CA ASP A 119 -19.00 -9.19 -4.78
C ASP A 119 -18.49 -10.19 -5.84
N LYS A 120 -18.07 -11.41 -5.43
CA LYS A 120 -17.44 -12.42 -6.30
C LYS A 120 -16.27 -11.84 -7.11
N SER A 121 -15.48 -11.01 -6.44
CA SER A 121 -14.27 -10.40 -7.01
C SER A 121 -13.29 -11.47 -7.49
N ALA A 122 -12.41 -11.12 -8.43
CA ALA A 122 -11.26 -11.96 -8.80
C ALA A 122 -10.36 -12.31 -7.60
N PHE A 123 -10.42 -11.52 -6.53
CA PHE A 123 -9.65 -11.70 -5.29
C PHE A 123 -10.45 -12.35 -4.15
N ALA A 124 -11.64 -12.90 -4.42
CA ALA A 124 -12.51 -13.47 -3.40
C ALA A 124 -11.86 -14.66 -2.65
N GLU A 125 -11.16 -15.54 -3.37
CA GLU A 125 -10.48 -16.69 -2.77
C GLU A 125 -9.36 -16.26 -1.82
N ASP A 126 -8.49 -15.34 -2.27
CA ASP A 126 -7.41 -14.79 -1.45
C ASP A 126 -7.96 -14.06 -0.19
N ALA A 127 -9.07 -13.33 -0.34
CA ALA A 127 -9.73 -12.67 0.79
C ALA A 127 -10.30 -13.69 1.78
N GLN A 128 -10.86 -14.81 1.30
CA GLN A 128 -11.35 -15.89 2.14
C GLN A 128 -10.22 -16.57 2.92
N ILE A 129 -9.10 -16.87 2.24
CA ILE A 129 -7.90 -17.45 2.87
C ILE A 129 -7.37 -16.51 3.96
N ALA A 130 -7.27 -15.21 3.66
CA ALA A 130 -6.81 -14.23 4.63
C ALA A 130 -7.69 -14.20 5.88
N LEU A 131 -9.02 -14.16 5.72
CA LEU A 131 -9.96 -14.13 6.85
C LEU A 131 -9.99 -15.43 7.67
N GLY A 132 -9.64 -16.58 7.07
CA GLY A 132 -9.55 -17.87 7.76
C GLY A 132 -8.22 -18.13 8.46
N SER A 133 -7.22 -17.25 8.30
CA SER A 133 -5.88 -17.40 8.89
C SER A 133 -5.74 -16.57 10.17
N ASP A 134 -5.82 -17.23 11.33
CA ASP A 134 -5.66 -16.62 12.68
C ASP A 134 -4.26 -16.02 12.96
#